data_AF-V4X855-F1
#
_entry.id   AF-V4X855-F1
#
_cell.length_a   1.000
_cell.length_b   1.000
_cell.length_c   1.000
_cell.angle_alpha   90.00
_cell.angle_beta   90.00
_cell.angle_gamma   90.00
#
_symmetry.space_group_name_H-M   'P 1'
#
loop_
_entity.id
_entity.type
_entity.pdbx_description
1 polymer ?
#
loop_
_entity_poly.entity_id
_entity_poly.type
_entity_poly.pdbx_seq_one_letter_code
_entity_poly.pdbx_strand_id
1 'polypeptide(L)' 'MSRPTGDRAGGLAERVSRADLILGCMPVLFVGGYGVGAVAFDAWSAAIAIASLVCLLPMADGLVRNPPCDG' A
#
# COMPACT_ATOMS: atom_id res chain seq x y z
N MET A 1 -20.60 -11.00 -28.06
CA MET A 1 -21.05 -10.43 -26.76
C MET A 1 -19.87 -10.45 -25.79
N SER A 2 -19.11 -9.35 -25.71
CA SER A 2 -17.92 -9.23 -24.86
C SER A 2 -18.32 -8.63 -23.51
N ARG A 3 -17.93 -9.27 -22.41
CA ARG A 3 -18.22 -8.83 -21.03
C ARG A 3 -17.45 -7.54 -20.68
N PRO A 4 -18.05 -6.54 -20.00
CA PRO A 4 -17.33 -5.38 -19.52
C PRO A 4 -16.55 -5.78 -18.25
N THR A 5 -15.28 -6.13 -18.42
CA THR A 5 -14.38 -6.44 -17.29
C THR A 5 -14.04 -5.20 -16.45
N GLY A 6 -14.26 -3.99 -16.99
CA GLY A 6 -13.97 -2.72 -16.31
C GLY A 6 -14.91 -2.32 -15.17
N ASP A 7 -16.13 -2.84 -15.14
CA ASP A 7 -17.19 -2.40 -14.20
C ASP A 7 -17.06 -3.05 -12.81
N ARG A 8 -16.49 -4.26 -12.74
CA ARG A 8 -16.30 -5.00 -11.48
C ARG A 8 -15.20 -4.42 -10.60
N ALA A 9 -14.16 -3.83 -11.21
CA ALA A 9 -13.07 -3.20 -10.48
C ALA A 9 -13.53 -1.90 -9.80
N GLY A 10 -14.38 -1.12 -10.47
CA GLY A 10 -15.01 0.08 -9.89
C GLY A 10 -15.93 -0.25 -8.72
N GLY A 11 -16.79 -1.27 -8.86
CA GLY A 11 -17.70 -1.70 -7.79
C GLY A 11 -17.04 -2.36 -6.57
N LEU A 12 -15.81 -2.87 -6.70
CA LEU A 12 -15.00 -3.34 -5.57
C LEU A 12 -14.31 -2.18 -4.85
N ALA A 13 -13.81 -1.18 -5.59
CA ALA A 13 -13.23 0.03 -5.00
C ALA A 13 -14.27 0.86 -4.23
N GLU A 14 -15.55 0.82 -4.64
CA GLU A 14 -16.66 1.45 -3.93
C GLU A 14 -17.04 0.74 -2.61
N ARG A 15 -16.73 -0.56 -2.48
CA ARG A 15 -17.05 -1.40 -1.30
C ARG A 15 -15.90 -1.56 -0.32
N VAL A 16 -14.66 -1.39 -0.80
CA VAL A 16 -13.44 -1.46 0.01
C VAL A 16 -13.21 -0.08 0.61
N SER A 17 -13.23 0.02 1.94
CA SER A 17 -12.90 1.26 2.61
C SER A 17 -11.50 1.70 2.21
N ARG A 18 -11.26 3.01 2.07
CA ARG A 18 -9.93 3.56 1.75
C ARG A 18 -8.85 3.05 2.73
N ALA A 19 -9.22 2.79 3.98
CA ALA A 19 -8.36 2.19 5.00
C ALA A 19 -7.95 0.75 4.64
N ASP A 20 -8.87 -0.08 4.16
CA ASP A 20 -8.60 -1.45 3.73
C ASP A 20 -7.72 -1.49 2.48
N LEU A 21 -7.90 -0.51 1.57
CA LEU A 21 -7.03 -0.35 0.41
C LEU A 21 -5.60 0.02 0.81
N ILE A 22 -5.45 0.97 1.73
CA ILE A 22 -4.13 1.35 2.30
C ILE A 22 -3.47 0.15 2.97
N LEU A 23 -4.24 -0.59 3.78
CA LEU A 23 -3.76 -1.77 4.49
C LEU A 23 -3.35 -2.90 3.52
N GLY A 24 -4.11 -3.10 2.44
CA GLY A 24 -3.77 -4.05 1.38
C GLY A 24 -2.56 -3.63 0.54
N CYS A 25 -2.33 -2.33 0.36
CA CYS A 25 -1.18 -1.80 -0.38
C CYS A 25 0.14 -1.87 0.40
N MET A 26 0.11 -1.80 1.73
CA MET A 26 1.32 -1.90 2.57
C MET A 26 2.22 -3.11 2.27
N PRO A 27 1.73 -4.37 2.25
CA PRO A 27 2.59 -5.51 1.96
C PRO A 27 3.17 -5.46 0.53
N VAL A 28 2.43 -4.92 -0.43
CA VAL A 28 2.91 -4.75 -1.82
C VAL A 28 4.05 -3.73 -1.87
N LEU A 29 3.89 -2.61 -1.20
CA LEU A 29 4.93 -1.57 -1.10
C LEU A 29 6.17 -2.07 -0.37
N PHE A 30 6.00 -2.87 0.68
CA PHE A 30 7.11 -3.47 1.42
C PHE A 30 7.89 -4.46 0.56
N VAL A 31 7.19 -5.42 -0.08
CA VAL A 31 7.84 -6.43 -0.94
C VAL A 31 8.53 -5.77 -2.12
N GLY A 32 7.89 -4.78 -2.74
CA GLY A 32 8.48 -4.02 -3.84
C GLY A 32 9.72 -3.23 -3.41
N GLY A 33 9.63 -2.44 -2.34
CA GLY A 33 10.74 -1.63 -1.83
C GLY A 33 11.91 -2.47 -1.35
N TYR A 34 11.63 -3.57 -0.64
CA TYR A 34 12.65 -4.50 -0.18
C TYR A 34 13.32 -5.22 -1.36
N GLY A 35 12.54 -5.72 -2.33
CA GLY A 35 13.08 -6.39 -3.51
C GLY A 35 13.98 -5.48 -4.33
N VAL A 36 13.54 -4.25 -4.62
CA VAL A 36 14.35 -3.24 -5.33
C VAL A 36 15.60 -2.89 -4.52
N GLY A 37 15.47 -2.67 -3.21
CA GLY A 37 16.59 -2.34 -2.34
C GLY A 37 17.61 -3.48 -2.21
N ALA A 38 17.15 -4.73 -2.14
CA ALA A 38 18.02 -5.90 -2.08
C ALA A 38 18.84 -6.05 -3.37
N VAL A 39 18.21 -5.84 -4.54
CA VAL A 39 18.88 -5.89 -5.84
C VAL A 39 19.85 -4.71 -6.03
N ALA A 40 19.53 -3.53 -5.50
CA ALA A 40 20.33 -2.32 -5.71
C ALA A 40 21.53 -2.17 -4.75
N PHE A 41 21.41 -2.66 -3.51
CA PHE A 41 22.37 -2.35 -2.45
C PHE A 41 23.13 -3.56 -1.91
N ASP A 42 22.75 -4.80 -2.26
CA ASP A 42 23.29 -6.06 -1.71
C ASP A 42 23.36 -6.10 -0.16
N ALA A 43 22.64 -5.18 0.49
CA ALA A 43 22.70 -4.88 1.91
C ALA A 43 21.30 -4.92 2.50
N TRP A 44 21.05 -5.98 3.27
CA TRP A 44 19.76 -6.30 3.90
C TRP A 44 19.17 -5.11 4.68
N SER A 45 19.99 -4.38 5.43
CA SER A 45 19.54 -3.25 6.26
C SER A 45 19.08 -2.03 5.44
N ALA A 46 19.75 -1.72 4.33
CA ALA A 46 19.38 -0.59 3.47
C ALA A 46 18.05 -0.85 2.76
N ALA A 47 17.85 -2.10 2.31
CA ALA A 47 16.59 -2.52 1.68
C ALA A 47 15.39 -2.39 2.64
N ILE A 48 15.55 -2.83 3.90
CA ILE A 48 14.49 -2.71 4.92
C ILE A 48 14.21 -1.24 5.25
N ALA A 49 15.25 -0.40 5.38
CA ALA A 49 15.07 1.01 5.67
C ALA A 49 14.24 1.71 4.59
N ILE A 50 14.55 1.46 3.31
CA ILE A 50 13.81 2.01 2.17
C ILE A 50 12.37 1.50 2.14
N ALA A 51 12.17 0.18 2.29
CA ALA A 51 10.84 -0.42 2.31
C ALA A 51 9.94 0.17 3.42
N SER A 52 10.52 0.35 4.61
CA SER A 52 9.83 0.94 5.77
C SER A 52 9.43 2.39 5.52
N LEU A 53 10.32 3.20 4.90
CA LEU A 53 10.02 4.59 4.54
C LEU A 53 8.87 4.70 3.54
N VAL A 54 8.83 3.83 2.53
CA VAL A 54 7.74 3.81 1.54
C VAL A 54 6.40 3.45 2.20
N CYS A 55 6.40 2.51 3.14
CA CYS A 55 5.20 2.14 3.90
C CYS A 55 4.69 3.25 4.82
N LEU A 56 5.56 4.17 5.25
CA LEU A 56 5.19 5.27 6.15
C LEU A 56 4.28 6.31 5.47
N LEU A 57 4.44 6.52 4.16
CA LEU A 57 3.69 7.52 3.38
C LEU A 57 2.17 7.30 3.44
N PRO A 58 1.63 6.10 3.13
CA PRO A 58 0.20 5.88 3.21
C PRO A 58 -0.33 5.83 4.65
N MET A 59 0.48 5.42 5.64
CA MET A 59 0.09 5.51 7.06
C MET A 59 -0.07 6.97 7.51
N ALA A 60 0.87 7.84 7.13
CA ALA A 60 0.81 9.27 7.45
C ALA A 60 -0.40 9.94 6.78
N ASP A 61 -0.71 9.60 5.53
CA ASP A 61 -1.94 10.07 4.87
C ASP A 61 -3.19 9.62 5.61
N GLY A 62 -3.25 8.34 6.03
CA GLY A 62 -4.35 7.79 6.82
C GLY A 62 -4.55 8.51 8.17
N LEU A 63 -3.46 8.76 8.90
CA LEU A 63 -3.48 9.40 10.21
C LEU A 63 -3.94 10.87 10.16
N VAL A 64 -3.57 11.62 9.11
CA VAL A 64 -3.92 13.03 8.95
C VAL A 64 -5.32 13.23 8.36
N ARG A 65 -5.72 12.40 7.39
CA ARG A 65 -7.03 12.51 6.71
C ARG A 65 -8.17 11.83 7.46
N ASN A 66 -7.89 10.80 8.25
CA ASN A 66 -8.88 10.07 9.04
C ASN A 66 -8.25 9.62 10.37
N PRO A 67 -8.02 10.55 11.31
CA PRO A 67 -7.47 10.20 12.61
C PRO A 67 -8.37 9.14 13.29
N PRO A 68 -7.80 8.18 14.03
CA PRO A 68 -8.61 7.25 14.80
C PRO A 68 -9.48 8.06 15.76
N CYS A 69 -10.80 8.01 15.57
CA CYS A 69 -11.73 8.62 16.51
C CYS A 69 -11.65 7.82 17.81
N ASP A 70 -11.49 8.52 18.93
CA ASP A 70 -11.61 7.92 20.25
C ASP A 70 -13.00 7.26 20.36
N GLY A 71 -13.01 5.95 20.63
CA GLY A 71 -14.23 5.15 20.75
C GLY A 71 -15.04 5.45 22.00
#